data_AF-A0A8T1XI35-F1
#
_entry.id   AF-A0A8T1XI35-F1
#
_cell.length_a   1.000
_cell.length_b   1.000
_cell.length_c   1.000
_cell.angle_alpha   90.00
_cell.angle_beta   90.00
_cell.angle_gamma   90.00
#
_symmetry.space_group_name_H-M   'P 1'
#
loop_
_entity.id
_entity.type
_entity.pdbx_description
1 polymer ?
#
loop_
_entity_poly.entity_id
_entity_poly.type
_entity_poly.pdbx_seq_one_letter_code
_entity_poly.pdbx_strand_id
1 'polypeptide(L)'
;METKARTKTSSLKEEGSPPLRGIFCVKTRQDMKRIEKTEDCFILDFNPFDSFDVKRLSYSLDKDLEIIHETGQVACRDYPHPRHLCLNFPFGSTSNATHCDLCYCYVCDKPAPCALWKSSHCNASEDSMDPKLPTHESESYYYSD
;
A
#
# COMPACT_ATOMS: atom_id res chain seq x y z
N MET A 1 37.49 37.56 27.03
CA MET A 1 37.38 36.50 28.05
C MET A 1 37.31 35.18 27.30
N GLU A 2 38.46 34.54 27.16
CA GLU A 2 38.59 33.19 26.61
C GLU A 2 38.11 32.16 27.63
N THR A 3 37.38 31.14 27.19
CA THR A 3 37.30 29.87 27.91
C THR A 3 37.58 28.74 26.92
N LYS A 4 38.70 28.06 27.17
CA LYS A 4 39.17 26.86 26.46
C LYS A 4 38.39 25.65 26.94
N ALA A 5 38.03 24.75 26.03
CA ALA A 5 37.72 23.36 26.37
C ALA A 5 38.52 22.44 25.43
N ARG A 6 39.60 21.89 25.97
CA ARG A 6 40.39 20.83 25.37
C ARG A 6 39.90 19.51 25.96
N THR A 7 39.26 18.68 25.15
CA THR A 7 39.00 17.28 25.52
C THR A 7 39.77 16.40 24.57
N LYS A 8 40.93 15.93 25.06
CA LYS A 8 41.77 14.91 24.43
C LYS A 8 41.22 13.56 24.89
N THR A 9 40.54 12.83 24.01
CA THR A 9 40.18 11.43 24.29
C THR A 9 41.06 10.53 23.43
N SER A 10 41.75 9.65 24.14
CA SER A 10 42.84 8.78 23.74
C SER A 10 42.43 7.74 22.70
N SER A 11 43.30 7.54 21.70
CA SER A 11 43.31 6.38 20.81
C SER A 11 43.24 5.09 21.61
N LEU A 12 42.14 4.36 21.47
CA LEU A 12 42.14 2.91 21.59
C LEU A 12 42.14 2.37 20.16
N LYS A 13 43.29 1.84 19.75
CA LYS A 13 43.40 1.08 18.50
C LYS A 13 42.88 -0.32 18.81
N GLU A 14 41.67 -0.64 18.36
CA GLU A 14 41.29 -2.05 18.12
C GLU A 14 41.56 -2.37 16.66
N GLU A 15 42.61 -3.18 16.47
CA GLU A 15 43.02 -3.77 15.20
C GLU A 15 41.88 -4.67 14.68
N GLY A 16 41.15 -4.19 13.68
CA GLY A 16 40.10 -4.94 12.98
C GLY A 16 38.77 -4.22 12.82
N SER A 17 38.55 -3.10 13.50
CA SER A 17 37.36 -2.27 13.28
C SER A 17 37.55 -1.35 12.06
N PRO A 18 36.58 -1.25 11.13
CA PRO A 18 36.60 -0.21 10.11
C PRO A 18 36.74 1.16 10.79
N PRO A 19 37.52 2.10 10.23
CA PRO A 19 37.64 3.43 10.81
C PRO A 19 36.25 4.02 10.99
N LEU A 20 35.93 4.42 12.23
CA LEU A 20 34.65 5.02 12.58
C LEU A 20 34.47 6.32 11.78
N ARG A 21 33.77 6.24 10.66
CA ARG A 21 33.39 7.43 9.87
C ARG A 21 32.25 8.13 10.58
N GLY A 22 32.33 9.45 10.67
CA GLY A 22 31.25 10.26 11.24
C GLY A 22 29.99 10.14 10.39
N ILE A 23 28.83 10.04 11.03
CA ILE A 23 27.54 10.00 10.32
C ILE A 23 27.30 11.37 9.68
N PHE A 24 27.17 11.38 8.35
CA PHE A 24 26.94 12.61 7.59
C PHE A 24 25.44 12.84 7.35
N CYS A 25 24.93 14.00 7.77
CA CYS A 25 23.55 14.42 7.48
C CYS A 25 23.52 15.39 6.29
N VAL A 26 22.79 15.02 5.24
CA VAL A 26 22.61 15.82 4.03
C VAL A 26 21.48 16.81 4.23
N LYS A 27 21.80 18.10 4.21
CA LYS A 27 20.82 19.17 4.43
C LYS A 27 20.09 19.59 3.16
N THR A 28 20.74 19.48 2.00
CA THR A 28 20.18 19.95 0.73
C THR A 28 20.34 18.90 -0.38
N ARG A 29 19.38 18.87 -1.31
CA ARG A 29 19.43 17.97 -2.47
C ARG A 29 20.62 18.18 -3.39
N GLN A 30 21.16 19.40 -3.45
CA GLN A 30 22.29 19.72 -4.31
C GLN A 30 23.57 19.02 -3.84
N ASP A 31 23.71 18.82 -2.53
CA ASP A 31 24.87 18.17 -1.94
C ASP A 31 24.85 16.65 -2.09
N MET A 32 23.67 16.04 -2.33
CA MET A 32 23.49 14.60 -2.51
C MET A 32 24.48 14.01 -3.54
N LYS A 33 24.59 14.62 -4.72
CA LYS A 33 25.52 14.17 -5.79
C LYS A 33 26.99 14.22 -5.40
N ARG A 34 27.35 15.12 -4.48
CA ARG A 34 28.73 15.24 -3.98
C ARG A 34 28.99 14.13 -2.97
N ILE A 35 28.03 13.89 -2.09
CA ILE A 35 28.16 12.98 -0.96
C ILE A 35 28.09 11.52 -1.41
N GLU A 36 27.26 11.19 -2.41
CA GLU A 36 27.21 9.86 -3.05
C GLU A 36 28.56 9.40 -3.63
N LYS A 37 29.46 10.33 -3.96
CA LYS A 37 30.79 10.00 -4.48
C LYS A 37 31.83 9.73 -3.39
N THR A 38 31.55 10.17 -2.17
CA THR A 38 32.52 10.15 -1.06
C THR A 38 32.10 9.23 0.08
N GLU A 39 30.79 9.04 0.28
CA GLU A 39 30.23 8.30 1.40
C GLU A 39 29.25 7.23 0.91
N ASP A 40 29.42 6.01 1.42
CA ASP A 40 28.55 4.88 1.11
C ASP A 40 27.24 4.92 1.94
N CYS A 41 27.23 5.66 3.07
CA CYS A 41 26.10 5.79 3.99
C CYS A 41 25.96 7.24 4.51
N PHE A 42 24.81 7.87 4.27
CA PHE A 42 24.47 9.20 4.79
C PHE A 42 22.98 9.30 5.12
N ILE A 43 22.63 10.18 6.08
CA ILE A 43 21.24 10.43 6.50
C ILE A 43 20.71 11.64 5.74
N LEU A 44 19.52 11.54 5.16
CA LEU A 44 18.84 12.71 4.60
C LEU A 44 18.13 13.46 5.73
N ASP A 45 18.46 14.74 5.89
CA ASP A 45 17.82 15.65 6.86
C ASP A 45 16.52 16.26 6.28
N PHE A 46 16.05 15.74 5.14
CA PHE A 46 14.85 16.15 4.42
C PHE A 46 14.15 14.94 3.81
N ASN A 47 12.85 15.06 3.57
CA ASN A 47 12.08 14.02 2.92
C ASN A 47 12.46 13.91 1.42
N PRO A 48 12.94 12.76 0.93
CA PRO A 48 13.24 12.54 -0.48
C PRO A 48 12.00 12.63 -1.40
N PHE A 49 10.79 12.70 -0.85
CA PHE A 49 9.54 12.80 -1.61
C PHE A 49 8.84 14.18 -1.56
N ASP A 50 9.34 15.15 -0.79
CA ASP A 50 8.71 16.48 -0.66
C ASP A 50 8.68 17.30 -1.96
N SER A 51 9.40 16.89 -3.00
CA SER A 51 9.40 17.56 -4.31
C SER A 51 8.28 17.10 -5.25
N PHE A 52 7.41 16.17 -4.85
CA PHE A 52 6.25 15.81 -5.66
C PHE A 52 5.20 16.93 -5.58
N ASP A 53 4.94 17.57 -6.73
CA ASP A 53 3.99 18.68 -6.83
C ASP A 53 2.55 18.15 -6.75
N VAL A 54 2.06 17.99 -5.52
CA VAL A 54 0.68 17.60 -5.16
C VAL A 54 -0.39 18.51 -5.76
N LYS A 55 -0.01 19.67 -6.33
CA LYS A 55 -0.93 20.62 -6.99
C LYS A 55 -1.58 20.09 -8.27
N ARG A 56 -1.21 18.89 -8.74
CA ARG A 56 -1.81 18.26 -9.94
C ARG A 56 -2.89 17.21 -9.63
N LEU A 57 -3.19 16.92 -8.37
CA LEU A 57 -4.27 15.99 -8.02
C LEU A 57 -5.53 16.76 -7.64
N SER A 58 -6.49 16.79 -8.56
CA SER A 58 -7.87 17.15 -8.25
C SER A 58 -8.70 15.87 -8.13
N TYR A 59 -9.09 15.50 -6.91
CA TYR A 59 -10.31 14.73 -6.71
C TYR A 59 -10.94 15.04 -5.35
N SER A 60 -12.09 15.71 -5.39
CA SER A 60 -13.09 15.75 -4.32
C SER A 60 -13.93 14.47 -4.41
N LEU A 61 -14.20 13.73 -3.32
CA LEU A 61 -15.07 14.12 -2.21
C LEU A 61 -14.77 13.25 -0.98
N ASP A 62 -13.75 13.65 -0.22
CA ASP A 62 -13.57 13.51 1.24
C ASP A 62 -12.07 13.68 1.51
N LYS A 63 -11.71 14.90 1.92
CA LYS A 63 -10.33 15.40 1.96
C LYS A 63 -9.47 14.80 3.08
N ASP A 64 -9.95 13.77 3.75
CA ASP A 64 -9.28 13.22 4.92
C ASP A 64 -8.22 12.19 4.55
N LEU A 65 -8.33 11.58 3.36
CA LEU A 65 -7.43 10.54 2.89
C LEU A 65 -7.09 10.73 1.40
N GLU A 66 -5.80 10.82 1.08
CA GLU A 66 -5.28 10.89 -0.28
C GLU A 66 -4.23 9.79 -0.51
N ILE A 67 -4.38 9.03 -1.60
CA ILE A 67 -3.40 8.02 -2.01
C ILE A 67 -2.25 8.74 -2.73
N ILE A 68 -1.16 9.00 -2.00
CA ILE A 68 0.01 9.72 -2.52
C ILE A 68 0.93 8.87 -3.40
N HIS A 69 0.86 7.54 -3.25
CA HIS A 69 1.57 6.60 -4.11
C HIS A 69 1.02 5.17 -3.95
N GLU A 70 1.28 4.33 -4.95
CA GLU A 70 1.03 2.89 -4.94
C GLU A 70 2.34 2.20 -5.34
N THR A 71 2.76 1.16 -4.62
CA THR A 71 3.96 0.38 -4.96
C THR A 71 3.59 -1.10 -5.07
N GLY A 72 4.01 -1.73 -6.16
CA GLY A 72 3.82 -3.17 -6.39
C GLY A 72 2.52 -3.49 -7.14
N GLN A 73 2.06 -4.74 -7.00
CA GLN A 73 0.84 -5.24 -7.63
C GLN A 73 -0.33 -5.16 -6.65
N VAL A 74 -1.51 -4.79 -7.14
CA VAL A 74 -2.73 -4.64 -6.37
C VAL A 74 -3.67 -5.81 -6.63
N ALA A 75 -4.07 -6.51 -5.57
CA ALA A 75 -4.93 -7.70 -5.64
C ALA A 75 -6.19 -7.50 -6.50
N CYS A 76 -6.89 -6.39 -6.29
CA CYS A 76 -8.16 -6.07 -6.94
C CYS A 76 -8.04 -5.41 -8.33
N ARG A 77 -6.82 -5.40 -8.90
CA ARG A 77 -6.53 -4.83 -10.21
C ARG A 77 -5.67 -5.76 -11.07
N ASP A 78 -4.62 -6.30 -10.47
CA ASP A 78 -3.50 -6.97 -11.14
C ASP A 78 -3.51 -8.50 -10.96
N TYR A 79 -4.41 -9.02 -10.11
CA TYR A 79 -4.65 -10.45 -9.90
C TYR A 79 -6.10 -10.84 -10.18
N PRO A 80 -6.42 -12.13 -10.41
CA PRO A 80 -7.80 -12.58 -10.53
C PRO A 80 -8.63 -12.18 -9.31
N HIS A 81 -9.71 -11.44 -9.51
CA HIS A 81 -10.55 -10.90 -8.43
C HIS A 81 -12.04 -10.95 -8.77
N PRO A 82 -12.93 -11.02 -7.78
CA PRO A 82 -14.36 -10.98 -8.03
C PRO A 82 -14.77 -9.56 -8.43
N ARG A 83 -15.76 -9.46 -9.30
CA ARG A 83 -16.17 -8.18 -9.91
C ARG A 83 -16.56 -7.09 -8.92
N HIS A 84 -17.21 -7.42 -7.80
CA HIS A 84 -17.60 -6.41 -6.82
C HIS A 84 -16.39 -5.75 -6.13
N LEU A 85 -15.19 -6.35 -6.22
CA LEU A 85 -13.95 -5.77 -5.71
C LEU A 85 -13.11 -5.05 -6.77
N CYS A 86 -13.51 -5.05 -8.04
CA CYS A 86 -12.68 -4.52 -9.13
C CYS A 86 -12.35 -3.03 -8.96
N LEU A 87 -11.06 -2.69 -8.93
CA LEU A 87 -10.60 -1.30 -8.86
C LEU A 87 -10.56 -0.60 -10.22
N ASN A 88 -10.44 -1.35 -11.33
CA ASN A 88 -10.54 -0.79 -12.67
C ASN A 88 -11.96 -0.30 -12.96
N PHE A 89 -12.96 -1.01 -12.43
CA PHE A 89 -14.39 -0.69 -12.58
C PHE A 89 -15.07 -0.72 -11.21
N PRO A 90 -14.93 0.35 -10.42
CA PRO A 90 -15.48 0.42 -9.07
C PRO A 90 -16.97 0.10 -9.05
N PHE A 91 -17.36 -0.76 -8.12
CA PHE A 91 -18.75 -1.14 -7.91
C PHE A 91 -19.55 0.09 -7.42
N GLY A 92 -20.75 0.31 -7.98
CA GLY A 92 -21.57 1.49 -7.69
C GLY A 92 -21.23 2.76 -8.50
N SER A 93 -20.00 2.92 -8.99
CA SER A 93 -19.64 4.04 -9.90
C SER A 93 -19.73 3.64 -11.38
N THR A 94 -19.56 2.36 -11.69
CA THR A 94 -19.60 1.83 -13.06
C THR A 94 -20.72 0.80 -13.19
N SER A 95 -21.15 0.51 -14.41
CA SER A 95 -22.10 -0.58 -14.63
C SER A 95 -21.50 -1.90 -14.12
N ASN A 96 -22.27 -2.61 -13.30
CA ASN A 96 -21.84 -3.90 -12.74
C ASN A 96 -21.54 -4.94 -13.83
N ALA A 97 -22.17 -4.82 -15.00
CA ALA A 97 -21.89 -5.68 -16.15
C ALA A 97 -20.51 -5.44 -16.81
N THR A 98 -19.88 -4.28 -16.59
CA THR A 98 -18.54 -3.98 -17.09
C THR A 98 -17.49 -4.75 -16.28
N HIS A 99 -16.46 -5.30 -16.90
CA HIS A 99 -15.41 -6.08 -16.22
C HIS A 99 -14.03 -5.81 -16.83
N CYS A 100 -12.96 -6.05 -16.06
CA CYS A 100 -11.60 -6.10 -16.60
C CYS A 100 -11.19 -7.55 -16.90
N ASP A 101 -10.03 -7.73 -17.54
CA ASP A 101 -9.55 -9.04 -17.98
C ASP A 101 -9.25 -10.02 -16.83
N LEU A 102 -9.07 -9.50 -15.62
CA LEU A 102 -8.79 -10.27 -14.40
C LEU A 102 -10.04 -10.48 -13.54
N CYS A 103 -11.21 -9.98 -13.95
CA CYS A 103 -12.44 -10.25 -13.22
C CYS A 103 -12.90 -11.69 -13.38
N TYR A 104 -13.38 -12.29 -12.29
CA TYR A 104 -14.15 -13.53 -12.33
C TYR A 104 -15.55 -13.34 -11.75
N CYS A 105 -16.45 -14.24 -12.14
CA CYS A 105 -17.80 -14.33 -11.61
C CYS A 105 -17.78 -14.99 -10.24
N TYR A 106 -18.11 -14.22 -9.20
CA TYR A 106 -18.18 -14.68 -7.81
C TYR A 106 -19.10 -15.90 -7.59
N VAL A 107 -20.15 -16.04 -8.40
CA VAL A 107 -21.12 -17.16 -8.28
C VAL A 107 -20.61 -18.44 -8.96
N CYS A 108 -19.79 -18.31 -10.02
CA CYS A 108 -19.41 -19.45 -10.86
C CYS A 108 -17.93 -19.82 -10.74
N ASP A 109 -17.12 -19.01 -10.07
CA ASP A 109 -15.65 -19.09 -10.01
C ASP A 109 -14.99 -19.29 -11.38
N LYS A 110 -15.48 -18.53 -12.37
CA LYS A 110 -15.01 -18.55 -13.76
C LYS A 110 -14.72 -17.15 -14.26
N PRO A 111 -13.79 -16.98 -15.23
CA PRO A 111 -13.51 -15.69 -15.84
C PRO A 111 -14.80 -15.00 -16.32
N ALA A 112 -14.90 -13.70 -16.07
CA ALA A 112 -16.02 -12.91 -16.53
C ALA A 112 -15.89 -12.63 -18.04
N PRO A 113 -17.00 -12.62 -18.81
CA PRO A 113 -18.37 -12.85 -18.37
C PRO A 113 -18.77 -14.33 -18.43
N CYS A 114 -19.56 -14.79 -17.45
CA CYS A 114 -20.23 -16.09 -17.51
C CYS A 114 -21.58 -16.02 -18.26
N ALA A 115 -22.24 -17.16 -18.49
CA ALA A 115 -23.51 -17.21 -19.24
C ALA A 115 -24.63 -16.36 -18.60
N LEU A 116 -24.69 -16.30 -17.28
CA LEU A 116 -25.70 -15.53 -16.52
C LEU A 116 -25.20 -14.15 -16.09
N TRP A 117 -24.05 -13.70 -16.63
CA TRP A 117 -23.36 -12.48 -16.22
C TRP A 117 -24.27 -11.27 -16.20
N LYS A 118 -24.83 -10.90 -17.37
CA LYS A 118 -25.68 -9.73 -17.52
C LYS A 118 -27.07 -9.89 -16.89
N SER A 119 -27.45 -11.11 -16.53
CA SER A 119 -28.77 -11.38 -15.94
C SER A 119 -28.79 -11.03 -14.46
N SER A 120 -27.80 -11.51 -13.70
CA SER A 120 -27.77 -11.29 -12.25
C SER A 120 -26.38 -11.45 -11.64
N HIS A 121 -25.53 -12.31 -12.21
CA HIS A 121 -24.24 -12.66 -11.61
C HIS A 121 -23.25 -11.49 -11.55
N CYS A 122 -23.40 -10.47 -12.40
CA CYS A 122 -22.58 -9.27 -12.33
C CYS A 122 -22.85 -8.40 -11.09
N ASN A 123 -24.02 -8.55 -10.45
CA ASN A 123 -24.40 -7.82 -9.23
C ASN A 123 -24.06 -8.58 -7.95
N ALA A 124 -23.55 -9.80 -8.04
CA ALA A 124 -23.28 -10.63 -6.87
C ALA A 124 -22.09 -10.09 -6.06
N SER A 125 -22.32 -9.87 -4.76
CA SER A 125 -21.34 -9.47 -3.76
C SER A 125 -21.46 -10.35 -2.51
N GLU A 126 -20.43 -10.34 -1.66
CA GLU A 126 -20.44 -11.03 -0.36
C GLU A 126 -21.66 -10.62 0.50
N ASP A 127 -21.98 -9.32 0.52
CA ASP A 127 -23.10 -8.75 1.28
C ASP A 127 -24.49 -9.16 0.77
N SER A 128 -24.59 -9.70 -0.46
CA SER A 128 -25.88 -10.16 -0.99
C SER A 128 -26.36 -11.47 -0.35
N MET A 129 -25.50 -12.11 0.46
CA MET A 129 -25.87 -13.22 1.32
C MET A 129 -26.24 -12.66 2.70
N ASP A 130 -27.50 -12.24 2.86
CA ASP A 130 -28.08 -12.11 4.21
C ASP A 130 -27.72 -13.39 4.99
N PRO A 131 -27.23 -13.30 6.24
CA PRO A 131 -27.11 -14.47 7.09
C PRO A 131 -28.48 -15.14 7.07
N LYS A 132 -28.59 -16.31 6.43
CA LYS A 132 -29.77 -17.15 6.61
C LYS A 132 -29.88 -17.31 8.11
N LEU A 133 -30.94 -16.72 8.68
CA LEU A 133 -31.34 -16.96 10.05
C LEU A 133 -31.18 -18.45 10.30
N PRO A 134 -30.55 -18.90 11.40
CA PRO A 134 -30.39 -20.31 11.66
C PRO A 134 -31.74 -20.98 11.48
N THR A 135 -31.88 -21.81 10.44
CA THR A 135 -33.02 -22.69 10.33
C THR A 135 -32.95 -23.59 11.55
N HIS A 136 -34.03 -23.67 12.32
CA HIS A 136 -34.20 -24.42 13.58
C HIS A 136 -33.60 -25.85 13.61
N GLU A 137 -33.24 -26.40 12.45
CA GLU A 137 -32.52 -27.67 12.30
C GLU A 137 -31.06 -27.61 12.81
N SER A 138 -30.37 -26.46 12.73
CA SER A 138 -28.96 -26.34 13.14
C SER A 138 -28.74 -26.21 14.65
N GLU A 139 -29.75 -25.82 15.43
CA GLU A 139 -29.66 -25.73 16.90
C GLU A 139 -29.76 -27.10 17.58
N SER A 140 -30.32 -28.11 16.91
CA SER A 140 -30.47 -29.45 17.49
C SER A 140 -29.14 -30.22 17.61
N TYR A 141 -28.10 -29.82 16.86
CA TYR A 141 -26.79 -30.48 16.89
C TYR A 141 -25.88 -30.00 18.03
N TYR A 142 -26.21 -28.88 18.69
CA TYR A 142 -25.34 -28.27 19.71
C TYR A 142 -25.81 -28.51 21.17
N TYR A 143 -26.96 -29.15 21.36
CA TYR A 143 -27.55 -29.42 22.68
C TYR A 143 -27.75 -30.92 22.94
N SER A 144 -26.78 -31.73 22.53
CA SER A 144 -26.72 -33.16 22.89
C SER A 144 -25.35 -33.49 23.49
N ASP A 145 -25.07 -32.93 24.66
CA ASP A 145 -24.10 -33.45 25.63
C ASP A 145 -24.62 -33.21 27.07
#